data_AF-A0A2E7Q3L6-F1
#
_entry.id   AF-A0A2E7Q3L6-F1
#
_cell.length_a   1.000
_cell.length_b   1.000
_cell.length_c   1.000
_cell.angle_alpha   90.00
_cell.angle_beta   90.00
_cell.angle_gamma   90.00
#
_symmetry.space_group_name_H-M   'P 1'
#
loop_
_entity.id
_entity.type
_entity.pdbx_description
1 polymer ?
#
loop_
_entity_poly.entity_id
_entity_poly.type
_entity_poly.pdbx_seq_one_letter_code
_entity_poly.pdbx_strand_id
1 'polypeptide(L)'
;MRLICSNCDAQYEVPDEVIPASGRDVQCSNCGHTWFQHHTDDAPDDAETEARQEPDPDEEVVQPPEAAPAPQSQPQRRELDPAVADILRQEVEAEQAARGRSRHSDPLESQPDLGLDDAEPALGGHLRRMVSSPRDVEDEDDTDETADHGPVHEPFDSDRADAEARTRAARERMARMRGEPAADDAAHAAAISSRRDLLPDIDEINSTLRSSGGRRPQDKHAPAATEPATVRQKRRGFRLGFAAVLALGALLFVLYGYAPDIAEAVPQADPYLSAYVAQVDAARLWLDGQAQGLLRWLDTIAQQSEA
;
A
#
# COMPACT_ATOMS: atom_id res chain seq x y z
N MET A 1 -20.79 -20.63 10.80
CA MET A 1 -19.57 -21.46 10.97
C MET A 1 -18.30 -20.60 11.10
N ARG A 2 -17.20 -21.18 11.59
CA ARG A 2 -15.88 -20.51 11.68
C ARG A 2 -14.89 -21.14 10.71
N LEU A 3 -14.20 -20.30 9.96
CA LEU A 3 -13.22 -20.70 8.95
C LEU A 3 -11.83 -20.23 9.35
N ILE A 4 -10.81 -21.09 9.14
CA ILE A 4 -9.42 -20.78 9.50
C ILE A 4 -8.55 -21.01 8.26
N CYS A 5 -7.78 -19.99 7.88
CA CYS A 5 -6.89 -20.07 6.74
C CYS A 5 -5.60 -20.83 7.08
N SER A 6 -5.31 -21.95 6.41
CA SER A 6 -4.11 -22.77 6.66
C SER A 6 -2.77 -22.11 6.31
N ASN A 7 -2.78 -20.95 5.64
CA ASN A 7 -1.56 -20.26 5.22
C ASN A 7 -1.13 -19.13 6.17
N CYS A 8 -2.05 -18.51 6.89
CA CYS A 8 -1.75 -17.35 7.75
C CYS A 8 -2.53 -17.31 9.08
N ASP A 9 -3.27 -18.37 9.40
CA ASP A 9 -4.05 -18.55 10.63
C ASP A 9 -5.09 -17.45 10.92
N ALA A 10 -5.45 -16.65 9.91
CA ALA A 10 -6.57 -15.72 10.00
C ALA A 10 -7.89 -16.48 10.21
N GLN A 11 -8.72 -15.99 11.13
CA GLN A 11 -10.01 -16.57 11.49
C GLN A 11 -11.15 -15.69 10.98
N TYR A 12 -12.15 -16.31 10.35
CA TYR A 12 -13.33 -15.63 9.83
C TYR A 12 -14.60 -16.27 10.38
N GLU A 13 -15.53 -15.45 10.82
CA GLU A 13 -16.88 -15.89 11.21
C GLU A 13 -17.81 -15.64 10.03
N VAL A 14 -18.36 -16.72 9.49
CA VAL A 14 -19.13 -16.71 8.24
C VAL A 14 -20.48 -17.37 8.51
N PRO A 15 -21.61 -16.70 8.23
CA PRO A 15 -22.93 -17.32 8.37
C PRO A 15 -23.06 -18.57 7.49
N ASP A 16 -23.84 -19.55 7.91
CA ASP A 16 -23.94 -20.82 7.16
C ASP A 16 -24.69 -20.61 5.83
N GLU A 17 -25.60 -19.63 5.77
CA GLU A 17 -26.38 -19.27 4.57
C GLU A 17 -25.52 -18.83 3.38
N VAL A 18 -24.34 -18.26 3.63
CA VAL A 18 -23.47 -17.83 2.53
C VAL A 18 -22.67 -18.98 1.95
N ILE A 19 -22.53 -20.14 2.62
CA ILE A 19 -21.89 -21.31 2.00
C ILE A 19 -23.00 -22.24 1.46
N PRO A 20 -23.19 -22.34 0.13
CA PRO A 20 -24.24 -23.18 -0.44
C PRO A 20 -23.98 -24.65 -0.10
N ALA A 21 -25.03 -25.46 -0.13
CA ALA A 21 -24.95 -26.89 0.21
C ALA A 21 -23.82 -27.62 -0.55
N SER A 22 -23.71 -27.35 -1.85
CA SER A 22 -22.66 -27.91 -2.72
C SER A 22 -21.21 -27.58 -2.31
N GLY A 23 -21.00 -26.72 -1.30
CA GLY A 23 -19.72 -26.14 -0.94
C GLY A 23 -19.32 -25.00 -1.88
N ARG A 24 -18.27 -24.27 -1.50
CA ARG A 24 -17.73 -23.14 -2.28
C ARG A 24 -16.23 -22.93 -2.02
N ASP A 25 -15.53 -22.48 -3.05
CA ASP A 25 -14.17 -21.92 -2.91
C ASP A 25 -14.19 -20.60 -2.13
N VAL A 26 -13.41 -20.54 -1.05
CA VAL A 26 -13.25 -19.35 -0.21
C VAL A 26 -11.83 -18.83 -0.29
N GLN A 27 -11.68 -17.51 -0.41
CA GLN A 27 -10.38 -16.84 -0.48
C GLN A 27 -10.10 -16.06 0.80
N CYS A 28 -8.91 -16.25 1.37
CA CYS A 28 -8.43 -15.49 2.51
C CYS A 28 -8.15 -14.04 2.12
N SER A 29 -8.79 -13.06 2.76
CA SER A 29 -8.54 -11.64 2.50
C SER A 29 -7.16 -11.17 3.00
N ASN A 30 -6.58 -11.85 3.99
CA ASN A 30 -5.27 -11.49 4.56
C ASN A 30 -4.08 -11.95 3.71
N CYS A 31 -4.15 -13.13 3.06
CA CYS A 31 -3.01 -13.68 2.30
C CYS A 31 -3.34 -14.19 0.89
N GLY A 32 -4.61 -14.16 0.46
CA GLY A 32 -5.05 -14.59 -0.86
C GLY A 32 -5.15 -16.10 -1.09
N HIS A 33 -4.80 -16.93 -0.10
CA HIS A 33 -4.92 -18.39 -0.22
C HIS A 33 -6.39 -18.79 -0.40
N THR A 34 -6.66 -19.66 -1.37
CA THR A 34 -8.00 -20.12 -1.72
C THR A 34 -8.12 -21.61 -1.44
N TRP A 35 -9.17 -22.02 -0.73
CA TRP A 35 -9.47 -23.41 -0.42
C TRP A 35 -10.96 -23.68 -0.56
N PHE A 36 -11.34 -24.94 -0.75
CA PHE A 36 -12.74 -25.34 -0.84
C PHE A 36 -13.32 -25.57 0.56
N GLN A 37 -14.48 -24.99 0.83
CA GLN A 37 -15.21 -25.16 2.09
C GLN A 37 -16.56 -25.82 1.84
N HIS A 38 -16.77 -26.96 2.51
CA HIS A 38 -18.07 -27.64 2.55
C HIS A 38 -19.01 -26.93 3.53
N HIS A 39 -20.31 -27.05 3.28
CA HIS A 39 -21.32 -26.60 4.22
C HIS A 39 -21.41 -27.60 5.40
N THR A 40 -21.92 -27.14 6.55
CA THR A 40 -21.99 -27.95 7.76
C THR A 40 -22.86 -29.21 7.60
N ASP A 41 -23.88 -29.19 6.73
CA ASP A 41 -24.81 -30.32 6.53
C ASP A 41 -24.44 -31.27 5.35
N ASP A 42 -23.41 -30.98 4.54
CA ASP A 42 -22.76 -31.91 3.57
C ASP A 42 -21.31 -32.15 4.02
N ALA A 43 -21.11 -32.45 5.30
CA ALA A 43 -19.93 -33.21 5.66
C ALA A 43 -20.03 -34.56 4.91
N PRO A 44 -19.06 -34.93 4.05
CA PRO A 44 -19.14 -36.21 3.36
C PRO A 44 -19.26 -37.32 4.40
N ASP A 45 -20.37 -38.04 4.34
CA ASP A 45 -20.55 -39.34 4.97
C ASP A 45 -19.53 -40.30 4.33
N ASP A 46 -18.30 -40.26 4.84
CA ASP A 46 -17.42 -41.43 4.84
C ASP A 46 -17.96 -42.43 5.90
N ALA A 47 -19.20 -42.87 5.70
CA ALA A 47 -19.88 -43.92 6.44
C ALA A 47 -20.84 -44.64 5.48
N GLU A 48 -20.23 -45.52 4.70
CA GLU A 48 -20.76 -46.82 4.29
C GLU A 48 -22.20 -46.91 3.74
N THR A 49 -22.23 -47.36 2.48
CA THR A 49 -23.21 -48.34 2.03
C THR A 49 -23.23 -49.55 2.98
N GLU A 50 -24.04 -49.52 4.03
CA GLU A 50 -24.62 -50.70 4.67
C GLU A 50 -26.12 -50.49 4.92
N ALA A 51 -26.88 -51.29 4.18
CA ALA A 51 -28.26 -51.71 4.39
C ALA A 51 -29.04 -51.11 5.58
N ARG A 52 -30.05 -50.32 5.21
CA ARG A 52 -31.44 -50.41 5.68
C ARG A 52 -31.73 -51.70 6.49
N GLN A 53 -31.64 -51.61 7.82
CA GLN A 53 -32.35 -52.46 8.77
C GLN A 53 -33.06 -51.54 9.76
N GLU A 54 -34.37 -51.43 9.62
CA GLU A 54 -35.24 -50.86 10.64
C GLU A 54 -35.23 -51.78 11.87
N PRO A 55 -34.95 -51.29 13.09
CA PRO A 55 -35.27 -52.04 14.29
C PRO A 55 -36.74 -51.81 14.71
N ASP A 56 -37.39 -52.93 15.02
CA ASP A 56 -38.75 -53.20 15.50
C ASP A 56 -39.24 -52.25 16.62
N PRO A 57 -40.50 -51.77 16.60
CA PRO A 57 -41.02 -50.86 17.63
C PRO A 57 -41.67 -51.64 18.79
N ASP A 58 -40.87 -52.27 19.66
CA ASP A 58 -41.36 -52.78 20.95
C ASP A 58 -40.18 -53.00 21.93
N GLU A 59 -39.70 -51.93 22.58
CA GLU A 59 -39.06 -52.07 23.90
C GLU A 59 -39.22 -50.78 24.72
N GLU A 60 -40.31 -50.73 25.48
CA GLU A 60 -40.53 -49.77 26.57
C GLU A 60 -39.57 -50.12 27.73
N VAL A 61 -38.46 -49.39 27.85
CA VAL A 61 -37.62 -49.38 29.06
C VAL A 61 -37.50 -47.96 29.60
N VAL A 62 -38.27 -47.71 30.66
CA VAL A 62 -38.20 -46.50 31.50
C VAL A 62 -36.84 -46.46 32.20
N GLN A 63 -35.96 -45.54 31.79
CA GLN A 63 -34.74 -45.20 32.52
C GLN A 63 -35.01 -44.04 33.50
N PRO A 64 -34.72 -44.18 34.82
CA PRO A 64 -34.77 -43.10 35.81
C PRO A 64 -33.88 -41.90 35.43
N PRO A 65 -34.16 -40.66 35.90
CA PRO A 65 -33.39 -39.49 35.51
C PRO A 65 -31.98 -39.56 36.11
N GLU A 66 -31.00 -39.82 35.25
CA GLU A 66 -29.58 -39.78 35.57
C GLU A 66 -29.13 -38.33 35.80
N ALA A 67 -28.29 -38.15 36.82
CA ALA A 67 -27.86 -36.86 37.35
C ALA A 67 -27.19 -35.96 36.31
N ALA A 68 -27.36 -34.64 36.48
CA ALA A 68 -26.75 -33.62 35.64
C ALA A 68 -25.23 -33.85 35.43
N PRO A 69 -24.70 -33.70 34.21
CA PRO A 69 -23.28 -33.87 33.95
C PRO A 69 -22.46 -32.84 34.71
N ALA A 70 -21.43 -33.30 35.41
CA ALA A 70 -20.45 -32.46 36.09
C ALA A 70 -19.77 -31.48 35.11
N PRO A 71 -19.34 -30.29 35.56
CA PRO A 71 -18.72 -29.29 34.70
C PRO A 71 -17.44 -29.86 34.07
N GLN A 72 -17.42 -29.90 32.74
CA GLN A 72 -16.24 -30.30 31.98
C GLN A 72 -15.08 -29.36 32.32
N SER A 73 -13.94 -29.97 32.64
CA SER A 73 -12.65 -29.34 32.94
C SER A 73 -12.29 -28.26 31.90
N GLN A 74 -12.03 -27.04 32.37
CA GLN A 74 -11.56 -25.93 31.54
C GLN A 74 -10.27 -26.31 30.79
N PRO A 75 -10.05 -25.80 29.55
CA PRO A 75 -8.85 -26.10 28.79
C PRO A 75 -7.61 -25.57 29.52
N GLN A 76 -6.73 -26.47 29.97
CA GLN A 76 -5.47 -26.09 30.58
C GLN A 76 -4.61 -25.36 29.54
N ARG A 77 -4.31 -24.08 29.82
CA ARG A 77 -3.39 -23.27 29.01
C ARG A 77 -2.06 -24.01 28.94
N ARG A 78 -1.62 -24.39 27.74
CA ARG A 78 -0.32 -25.02 27.51
C ARG A 78 0.78 -24.08 28.01
N GLU A 79 1.55 -24.52 28.99
CA GLU A 79 2.71 -23.79 29.49
C GLU A 79 3.79 -23.77 28.41
N LEU A 80 4.39 -22.59 28.18
CA LEU A 80 5.45 -22.43 27.19
C LEU A 80 6.71 -23.17 27.64
N ASP A 81 7.42 -23.80 26.71
CA ASP A 81 8.70 -24.47 26.96
C ASP A 81 9.69 -23.50 27.64
N PRO A 82 10.41 -23.92 28.70
CA PRO A 82 11.34 -23.05 29.42
C PRO A 82 12.37 -22.37 28.51
N ALA A 83 12.85 -23.04 27.45
CA ALA A 83 13.81 -22.46 26.52
C ALA A 83 13.21 -21.28 25.72
N VAL A 84 11.91 -21.34 25.42
CA VAL A 84 11.19 -20.27 24.70
C VAL A 84 10.86 -19.10 25.64
N ALA A 85 10.55 -19.40 26.91
CA ALA A 85 10.32 -18.38 27.92
C ALA A 85 11.57 -17.53 28.18
N ASP A 86 12.77 -18.14 28.14
CA ASP A 86 14.04 -17.44 28.29
C ASP A 86 14.34 -16.51 27.11
N ILE A 87 14.06 -16.97 25.87
CA ILE A 87 14.19 -16.13 24.66
C ILE A 87 13.25 -14.94 24.74
N LEU A 88 11.98 -15.14 25.10
CA LEU A 88 11.00 -14.05 25.23
C LEU A 88 11.39 -13.04 26.30
N ARG A 89 11.99 -13.49 27.41
CA ARG A 89 12.49 -12.59 28.45
C ARG A 89 13.66 -11.75 27.96
N GLN A 90 14.60 -12.37 27.24
CA GLN A 90 15.76 -11.68 26.66
C GLN A 90 15.33 -10.62 25.63
N GLU A 91 14.34 -10.91 24.79
CA GLU A 91 13.79 -9.95 23.82
C GLU A 91 13.09 -8.78 24.51
N VAL A 92 12.31 -9.05 25.56
CA VAL A 92 11.65 -7.99 26.34
C VAL A 92 12.68 -7.07 27.00
N GLU A 93 13.75 -7.62 27.58
CA GLU A 93 14.82 -6.83 28.17
C GLU A 93 15.56 -5.98 27.12
N ALA A 94 15.83 -6.55 25.95
CA ALA A 94 16.47 -5.84 24.84
C ALA A 94 15.61 -4.67 24.32
N GLU A 95 14.30 -4.90 24.13
CA GLU A 95 13.35 -3.88 23.68
C GLU A 95 13.17 -2.78 24.74
N GLN A 96 13.08 -3.15 26.02
CA GLN A 96 13.00 -2.17 27.11
C GLN A 96 14.27 -1.33 27.21
N ALA A 97 15.45 -1.91 27.02
CA ALA A 97 16.71 -1.17 26.99
C ALA A 97 16.79 -0.23 25.77
N ALA A 98 16.29 -0.65 24.60
CA ALA A 98 16.21 0.21 23.42
C ALA A 98 15.27 1.40 23.65
N ARG A 99 14.07 1.16 24.20
CA ARG A 99 13.13 2.23 24.55
C ARG A 99 13.66 3.14 25.65
N GLY A 100 14.38 2.60 26.63
CA GLY A 100 15.02 3.38 27.69
C GLY A 100 16.07 4.35 27.14
N ARG A 101 16.84 3.94 26.13
CA ARG A 101 17.77 4.82 25.42
C ARG A 101 17.05 5.91 24.63
N SER A 102 15.93 5.59 23.97
CA SER A 102 15.13 6.58 23.22
C SER A 102 14.33 7.54 24.11
N ARG A 103 14.12 7.23 25.40
CA ARG A 103 13.45 8.14 26.35
C ARG A 103 14.34 9.30 26.82
N HIS A 104 15.66 9.20 26.64
CA HIS A 104 16.60 10.28 27.01
C HIS A 104 17.03 11.17 25.83
N SER A 105 16.56 10.89 24.61
CA SER A 105 16.62 11.81 23.48
C SER A 105 15.32 12.62 23.41
N ASP A 106 15.46 13.92 23.65
CA ASP A 106 14.54 15.07 23.50
C ASP A 106 13.02 14.83 23.39
N PRO A 107 12.19 15.56 24.15
CA PRO A 107 10.75 15.58 23.91
C PRO A 107 10.52 16.15 22.51
N LEU A 108 10.02 15.28 21.63
CA LEU A 108 9.52 15.55 20.28
C LEU A 108 9.00 16.99 20.17
N GLU A 109 9.70 17.81 19.37
CA GLU A 109 9.22 19.12 18.98
C GLU A 109 7.78 18.98 18.47
N SER A 110 6.83 19.54 19.22
CA SER A 110 5.47 19.73 18.73
C SER A 110 5.59 20.60 17.49
N GLN A 111 5.37 20.01 16.32
CA GLN A 111 5.23 20.78 15.08
C GLN A 111 4.26 21.93 15.38
N PRO A 112 4.66 23.20 15.17
CA PRO A 112 3.71 24.27 15.22
C PRO A 112 2.80 24.04 14.00
N ASP A 113 1.57 23.68 14.32
CA ASP A 113 0.38 24.32 13.79
C ASP A 113 0.52 24.69 12.31
N LEU A 114 0.05 23.78 11.45
CA LEU A 114 -0.12 23.97 10.02
C LEU A 114 -0.86 25.29 9.78
N GLY A 115 -0.11 26.32 9.41
CA GLY A 115 -0.59 27.65 9.02
C GLY A 115 -1.51 27.58 7.81
N LEU A 116 -2.75 27.17 8.05
CA LEU A 116 -3.90 27.36 7.20
C LEU A 116 -4.67 28.51 7.81
N ASP A 117 -4.24 29.72 7.47
CA ASP A 117 -4.88 30.96 7.88
C ASP A 117 -6.38 30.91 7.57
N ASP A 118 -7.19 31.04 8.63
CA ASP A 118 -8.58 31.46 8.55
C ASP A 118 -8.64 32.79 7.80
N ALA A 119 -9.16 32.74 6.59
CA ALA A 119 -9.52 33.91 5.84
C ALA A 119 -10.75 34.57 6.50
N GLU A 120 -10.58 35.73 7.14
CA GLU A 120 -11.63 36.75 7.23
C GLU A 120 -11.09 38.19 7.27
N PRO A 121 -11.84 39.17 6.74
CA PRO A 121 -11.35 40.52 6.43
C PRO A 121 -11.61 41.50 7.58
N ALA A 122 -10.61 42.31 7.94
CA ALA A 122 -10.81 43.42 8.89
C ALA A 122 -10.22 44.73 8.38
N LEU A 123 -11.13 45.66 8.10
CA LEU A 123 -10.94 47.08 7.87
C LEU A 123 -10.34 47.79 9.08
N GLY A 124 -9.43 48.75 8.81
CA GLY A 124 -9.34 50.02 9.54
C GLY A 124 -8.10 50.24 10.44
N GLY A 125 -7.31 51.28 10.13
CA GLY A 125 -6.33 51.79 11.10
C GLY A 125 -5.19 52.68 10.60
N HIS A 126 -5.52 53.86 10.04
CA HIS A 126 -4.81 55.14 10.19
C HIS A 126 -3.27 55.28 10.09
N LEU A 127 -2.88 55.91 8.96
CA LEU A 127 -2.22 57.23 8.87
C LEU A 127 -0.87 57.45 9.59
N ARG A 128 0.22 57.60 8.81
CA ARG A 128 1.06 58.83 8.79
C ARG A 128 2.11 58.84 7.66
N ARG A 129 1.85 59.56 6.55
CA ARG A 129 2.86 60.45 5.94
C ARG A 129 2.20 61.46 4.99
N MET A 130 2.21 62.72 5.41
CA MET A 130 1.90 63.92 4.60
C MET A 130 2.91 63.99 3.43
N VAL A 131 2.45 64.20 2.18
CA VAL A 131 2.34 65.49 1.44
C VAL A 131 3.75 66.07 1.15
N SER A 132 4.19 66.38 -0.07
CA SER A 132 3.50 66.91 -1.26
C SER A 132 4.26 66.59 -2.58
N SER A 133 3.50 66.54 -3.67
CA SER A 133 3.90 66.82 -5.08
C SER A 133 4.47 68.26 -5.19
N PRO A 134 5.27 68.70 -6.21
CA PRO A 134 4.99 68.49 -7.64
C PRO A 134 6.16 68.44 -8.66
N ARG A 135 5.81 67.87 -9.82
CA ARG A 135 6.15 68.25 -11.21
C ARG A 135 7.59 68.31 -11.72
N ASP A 136 7.71 67.68 -12.89
CA ASP A 136 8.63 67.90 -13.99
C ASP A 136 8.90 69.38 -14.28
N VAL A 137 10.17 69.74 -14.41
CA VAL A 137 10.67 70.84 -15.24
C VAL A 137 12.02 70.37 -15.83
N GLU A 138 12.08 70.38 -17.15
CA GLU A 138 13.26 70.20 -18.01
C GLU A 138 14.25 71.38 -17.83
N ASP A 139 15.34 71.39 -18.61
CA ASP A 139 16.39 72.43 -18.69
C ASP A 139 17.49 72.34 -17.62
N GLU A 140 18.79 72.44 -17.90
CA GLU A 140 19.54 72.84 -19.09
C GLU A 140 20.97 72.31 -18.94
N ASP A 141 21.59 72.04 -20.07
CA ASP A 141 23.01 71.78 -20.28
C ASP A 141 23.79 73.08 -20.03
N ASP A 142 24.74 73.13 -19.08
CA ASP A 142 25.97 73.91 -19.29
C ASP A 142 27.06 73.71 -18.21
N THR A 143 28.28 73.79 -18.72
CA THR A 143 29.57 74.10 -18.08
C THR A 143 30.37 73.04 -17.32
N ASP A 144 31.39 72.62 -18.07
CA ASP A 144 32.73 72.17 -17.72
C ASP A 144 33.46 72.98 -16.63
N GLU A 145 34.40 72.28 -16.00
CA GLU A 145 35.61 72.74 -15.29
C GLU A 145 35.53 73.27 -13.83
N THR A 146 35.84 72.39 -12.86
CA THR A 146 37.12 72.35 -12.10
C THR A 146 36.98 71.55 -10.78
N ALA A 147 38.04 70.79 -10.46
CA ALA A 147 38.11 69.79 -9.40
C ALA A 147 38.17 70.34 -7.96
N ASP A 148 37.56 69.64 -6.99
CA ASP A 148 38.03 69.59 -5.60
C ASP A 148 37.61 68.29 -4.86
N HIS A 149 38.44 67.86 -3.92
CA HIS A 149 38.48 66.55 -3.27
C HIS A 149 37.46 66.38 -2.12
N GLY A 150 36.83 65.20 -2.01
CA GLY A 150 36.04 64.77 -0.83
C GLY A 150 35.66 63.28 -0.90
N PRO A 151 35.55 62.55 0.23
CA PRO A 151 36.23 61.26 0.42
C PRO A 151 35.54 60.06 -0.21
N VAL A 152 36.35 59.06 -0.54
CA VAL A 152 35.95 57.70 -0.91
C VAL A 152 35.11 57.11 0.22
N HIS A 153 33.82 56.91 -0.03
CA HIS A 153 32.91 56.25 0.90
C HIS A 153 33.23 54.75 0.89
N GLU A 154 34.07 54.29 1.81
CA GLU A 154 34.25 52.86 2.09
C GLU A 154 32.87 52.24 2.38
N PRO A 155 32.43 51.20 1.65
CA PRO A 155 31.14 50.58 1.90
C PRO A 155 31.16 49.93 3.29
N PHE A 156 30.18 50.29 4.12
CA PHE A 156 30.04 49.73 5.47
C PHE A 156 29.81 48.22 5.40
N ASP A 157 30.21 47.47 6.44
CA ASP A 157 30.10 46.01 6.50
C ASP A 157 28.69 45.48 6.19
N SER A 158 27.64 46.29 6.45
CA SER A 158 26.25 45.98 6.10
C SER A 158 26.02 45.89 4.60
N ASP A 159 26.61 46.76 3.80
CA ASP A 159 26.44 46.76 2.34
C ASP A 159 27.10 45.54 1.71
N ARG A 160 28.23 45.08 2.29
CA ARG A 160 28.91 43.85 1.87
C ARG A 160 28.11 42.61 2.24
N ALA A 161 27.55 42.57 3.45
CA ALA A 161 26.67 41.47 3.88
C ALA A 161 25.41 41.37 2.99
N ASP A 162 24.81 42.51 2.63
CA ASP A 162 23.66 42.56 1.73
C ASP A 162 24.02 42.11 0.31
N ALA A 163 25.20 42.51 -0.20
CA ALA A 163 25.69 42.05 -1.49
C ALA A 163 25.93 40.53 -1.50
N GLU A 164 26.54 39.99 -0.45
CA GLU A 164 26.76 38.55 -0.27
C GLU A 164 25.44 37.78 -0.19
N ALA A 165 24.44 38.29 0.54
CA ALA A 165 23.10 37.69 0.62
C ALA A 165 22.40 37.60 -0.74
N ARG A 166 22.47 38.67 -1.56
CA ARG A 166 21.89 38.68 -2.91
C ARG A 166 22.57 37.66 -3.84
N THR A 167 23.90 37.54 -3.77
CA THR A 167 24.62 36.54 -4.57
C THR A 167 24.25 35.11 -4.17
N ARG A 168 24.02 34.85 -2.88
CA ARG A 168 23.55 33.54 -2.39
C ARG A 168 22.15 33.21 -2.90
N ALA A 169 21.21 34.16 -2.77
CA ALA A 169 19.84 34.00 -3.26
C ALA A 169 19.79 33.79 -4.79
N ALA A 170 20.64 34.49 -5.55
CA ALA A 170 20.73 34.30 -7.00
C ALA A 170 21.23 32.90 -7.37
N ARG A 171 22.24 32.37 -6.66
CA ARG A 171 22.76 31.01 -6.85
C ARG A 171 21.71 29.95 -6.50
N GLU A 172 20.99 30.10 -5.40
CA GLU A 172 19.89 29.19 -5.01
C GLU A 172 18.76 29.16 -6.05
N ARG A 173 18.40 30.33 -6.61
CA ARG A 173 17.41 30.42 -7.69
C ARG A 173 17.86 29.70 -8.96
N MET A 174 19.15 29.80 -9.30
CA MET A 174 19.74 29.08 -10.44
C MET A 174 19.80 27.57 -10.20
N ALA A 175 20.10 27.13 -8.98
CA ALA A 175 20.12 25.71 -8.62
C ALA A 175 18.73 25.05 -8.74
N ARG A 176 17.67 25.73 -8.28
CA ARG A 176 16.29 25.25 -8.46
C ARG A 176 15.89 25.13 -9.93
N MET A 177 16.24 26.09 -10.78
CA MET A 177 15.95 26.04 -12.21
C MET A 177 16.71 24.92 -12.94
N ARG A 178 17.89 24.53 -12.43
CA ARG A 178 18.68 23.41 -12.98
C ARG A 178 18.15 22.03 -12.57
N GLY A 179 17.22 21.96 -11.62
CA GLY A 179 16.68 20.70 -11.10
C GLY A 179 17.67 19.94 -10.22
N GLU A 180 18.64 20.64 -9.63
CA GLU A 180 19.49 20.05 -8.60
C GLU A 180 18.64 19.83 -7.34
N PRO A 181 18.61 18.60 -6.77
CA PRO A 181 17.85 18.33 -5.56
C PRO A 181 18.36 19.23 -4.43
N ALA A 182 17.45 19.71 -3.58
CA ALA A 182 17.87 20.49 -2.42
C ALA A 182 18.87 19.66 -1.60
N ALA A 183 19.81 20.33 -0.90
CA ALA A 183 20.83 19.64 -0.11
C ALA A 183 20.21 18.62 0.87
N ASP A 184 19.01 18.93 1.37
CA ASP A 184 18.22 18.08 2.26
C ASP A 184 17.68 16.83 1.54
N ASP A 185 17.22 16.95 0.30
CA ASP A 185 16.73 15.83 -0.51
C ASP A 185 17.87 14.86 -0.88
N ALA A 186 19.05 15.42 -1.21
CA ALA A 186 20.25 14.65 -1.48
C ALA A 186 20.75 13.90 -0.24
N ALA A 187 20.72 14.56 0.93
CA ALA A 187 21.06 13.94 2.21
C ALA A 187 20.07 12.83 2.60
N HIS A 188 18.78 13.04 2.35
CA HIS A 188 17.73 12.04 2.63
C HIS A 188 17.84 10.82 1.70
N ALA A 189 18.09 11.05 0.41
CA ALA A 189 18.32 9.97 -0.56
C ALA A 189 19.58 9.14 -0.22
N ALA A 190 20.67 9.81 0.19
CA ALA A 190 21.88 9.13 0.65
C ALA A 190 21.64 8.31 1.93
N ALA A 191 20.84 8.84 2.88
CA ALA A 191 20.47 8.11 4.10
C ALA A 191 19.60 6.87 3.82
N ILE A 192 18.67 6.95 2.87
CA ILE A 192 17.85 5.81 2.44
C ILE A 192 18.71 4.74 1.75
N SER A 193 19.65 5.14 0.90
CA SER A 193 20.59 4.22 0.25
C SER A 193 21.53 3.55 1.27
N SER A 194 22.05 4.31 2.25
CA SER A 194 22.92 3.76 3.30
C SER A 194 22.16 2.79 4.23
N ARG A 195 20.88 3.04 4.53
CA ARG A 195 20.03 2.11 5.28
C ARG A 195 19.74 0.83 4.48
N ARG A 196 19.60 0.92 3.15
CA ARG A 196 19.44 -0.22 2.24
C ARG A 196 20.67 -1.14 2.24
N ASP A 197 21.87 -0.58 2.37
CA ASP A 197 23.15 -1.32 2.46
C ASP A 197 23.41 -1.95 3.84
N LEU A 198 22.66 -1.55 4.88
CA LEU A 198 22.79 -2.07 6.25
C LEU A 198 21.88 -3.26 6.55
N LEU A 199 20.98 -3.61 5.63
CA LEU A 199 20.16 -4.83 5.74
C LEU A 199 20.74 -5.91 4.82
N PRO A 200 20.83 -7.17 5.27
CA PRO A 200 21.19 -8.30 4.41
C PRO A 200 20.30 -8.33 3.16
N ASP A 201 20.90 -8.55 1.98
CA ASP A 201 20.19 -8.46 0.70
C ASP A 201 19.09 -9.52 0.61
N ILE A 202 17.86 -9.07 0.36
CA ILE A 202 16.67 -9.92 0.20
C ILE A 202 16.83 -10.93 -0.96
N ASP A 203 17.63 -10.59 -1.97
CA ASP A 203 17.92 -11.50 -3.08
C ASP A 203 18.90 -12.62 -2.67
N GLU A 204 19.80 -12.36 -1.71
CA GLU A 204 20.71 -13.37 -1.16
C GLU A 204 19.94 -14.39 -0.29
N ILE A 205 19.03 -13.90 0.58
CA ILE A 205 18.17 -14.75 1.41
C ILE A 205 17.26 -15.64 0.55
N ASN A 206 16.65 -15.10 -0.52
CA ASN A 206 15.83 -15.91 -1.44
C ASN A 206 16.65 -16.92 -2.25
N SER A 207 17.89 -16.58 -2.59
CA SER A 207 18.78 -17.48 -3.35
C SER A 207 19.23 -18.67 -2.51
N THR A 208 19.48 -18.48 -1.21
CA THR A 208 19.88 -19.55 -0.29
C THR A 208 18.70 -20.46 0.08
N LEU A 209 17.49 -19.92 0.18
CA LEU A 209 16.25 -20.70 0.42
C LEU A 209 15.80 -21.53 -0.79
N ARG A 210 16.04 -21.07 -2.03
CA ARG A 210 15.69 -21.87 -3.23
C ARG A 210 16.76 -22.87 -3.66
N SER A 211 18.04 -22.62 -3.38
CA SER A 211 19.11 -23.59 -3.67
C SER A 211 19.13 -24.78 -2.71
N SER A 212 18.60 -24.65 -1.49
CA SER A 212 18.54 -25.73 -0.51
C SER A 212 17.35 -26.70 -0.69
N GLY A 213 16.36 -26.36 -1.53
CA GLY A 213 15.15 -27.18 -1.76
C GLY A 213 15.15 -28.07 -3.03
N GLY A 214 16.20 -28.03 -3.85
CA GLY A 214 16.24 -28.73 -5.15
C GLY A 214 16.75 -30.16 -5.08
N ARG A 215 15.93 -31.11 -4.61
CA ARG A 215 16.23 -32.56 -4.74
C ARG A 215 16.06 -32.97 -6.21
N ARG A 216 17.17 -33.34 -6.85
CA ARG A 216 17.28 -33.69 -8.28
C ARG A 216 16.76 -35.12 -8.55
N PRO A 217 15.84 -35.37 -9.50
CA PRO A 217 15.56 -36.71 -9.97
C PRO A 217 16.75 -37.22 -10.80
N GLN A 218 17.14 -38.47 -10.56
CA GLN A 218 18.13 -39.19 -11.34
C GLN A 218 17.57 -39.50 -12.72
N ASP A 219 18.33 -39.23 -13.78
CA ASP A 219 18.22 -39.98 -15.03
C ASP A 219 19.62 -40.39 -15.48
N LYS A 220 19.80 -41.70 -15.61
CA LYS A 220 20.98 -42.36 -16.17
C LYS A 220 20.71 -42.61 -17.66
N HIS A 221 21.55 -42.05 -18.54
CA HIS A 221 22.20 -42.73 -19.68
C HIS A 221 23.17 -41.76 -20.38
N ALA A 222 24.31 -42.29 -20.81
CA ALA A 222 25.54 -41.58 -21.22
C ALA A 222 25.64 -41.39 -22.76
N PRO A 223 26.82 -41.07 -23.35
CA PRO A 223 27.41 -39.73 -23.51
C PRO A 223 27.68 -39.37 -24.99
N ALA A 224 27.75 -38.07 -25.35
CA ALA A 224 28.57 -37.56 -26.47
C ALA A 224 28.58 -36.02 -26.48
N ALA A 225 29.74 -35.46 -26.83
CA ALA A 225 30.10 -34.05 -26.79
C ALA A 225 29.26 -33.12 -27.70
N THR A 226 29.13 -31.84 -27.33
CA THR A 226 29.51 -30.63 -28.11
C THR A 226 28.90 -29.36 -27.48
N GLU A 227 29.77 -28.36 -27.25
CA GLU A 227 29.55 -26.91 -26.99
C GLU A 227 28.87 -26.40 -25.68
N PRO A 228 29.53 -25.51 -24.90
CA PRO A 228 28.86 -24.71 -23.89
C PRO A 228 28.21 -23.49 -24.55
N ALA A 229 27.06 -23.67 -25.18
CA ALA A 229 26.18 -22.54 -25.48
C ALA A 229 25.63 -22.02 -24.15
N THR A 230 26.20 -20.91 -23.68
CA THR A 230 25.72 -20.17 -22.50
C THR A 230 24.35 -19.58 -22.82
N VAL A 231 23.29 -20.38 -22.73
CA VAL A 231 21.93 -19.85 -22.67
C VAL A 231 21.76 -19.26 -21.28
N ARG A 232 22.24 -18.03 -21.12
CA ARG A 232 21.85 -17.13 -20.03
C ARG A 232 20.36 -16.91 -20.19
N GLN A 233 19.55 -17.81 -19.62
CA GLN A 233 18.11 -17.62 -19.48
C GLN A 233 17.91 -16.41 -18.57
N LYS A 234 17.83 -15.25 -19.20
CA LYS A 234 17.46 -13.99 -18.56
C LYS A 234 16.03 -14.19 -18.08
N ARG A 235 15.84 -14.28 -16.77
CA ARG A 235 14.53 -14.36 -16.10
C ARG A 235 13.69 -13.13 -16.47
N ARG A 236 13.02 -13.17 -17.62
CA ARG A 236 12.04 -12.16 -18.09
C ARG A 236 10.59 -12.59 -17.85
N GLY A 237 10.37 -13.72 -17.17
CA GLY A 237 9.08 -14.40 -17.11
C GLY A 237 7.92 -13.57 -16.55
N PHE A 238 8.16 -12.73 -15.54
CA PHE A 238 7.06 -12.01 -14.90
C PHE A 238 6.63 -10.74 -15.65
N ARG A 239 7.59 -9.89 -16.05
CA ARG A 239 7.29 -8.63 -16.75
C ARG A 239 6.72 -8.85 -18.15
N LEU A 240 7.13 -9.93 -18.83
CA LEU A 240 6.60 -10.27 -20.14
C LEU A 240 5.15 -10.75 -20.04
N GLY A 241 4.83 -11.56 -19.01
CA GLY A 241 3.46 -11.99 -18.74
C GLY A 241 2.54 -10.83 -18.36
N PHE A 242 2.97 -9.97 -17.45
CA PHE A 242 2.22 -8.77 -17.07
C PHE A 242 1.98 -7.82 -18.25
N ALA A 243 3.00 -7.58 -19.07
CA ALA A 243 2.86 -6.77 -20.28
C ALA A 243 1.89 -7.41 -21.30
N ALA A 244 1.88 -8.74 -21.43
CA ALA A 244 0.93 -9.44 -22.29
C ALA A 244 -0.52 -9.31 -21.78
N VAL A 245 -0.74 -9.41 -20.46
CA VAL A 245 -2.07 -9.20 -19.86
C VAL A 245 -2.54 -7.77 -20.07
N LEU A 246 -1.68 -6.77 -19.86
CA LEU A 246 -2.02 -5.37 -20.13
C LEU A 246 -2.32 -5.12 -21.61
N ALA A 247 -1.55 -5.72 -22.52
CA ALA A 247 -1.79 -5.63 -23.95
C ALA A 247 -3.14 -6.27 -24.34
N LEU A 248 -3.47 -7.43 -23.75
CA LEU A 248 -4.76 -8.08 -23.95
C LEU A 248 -5.91 -7.22 -23.41
N GLY A 249 -5.76 -6.65 -22.21
CA GLY A 249 -6.75 -5.74 -21.63
C GLY A 249 -6.96 -4.49 -22.48
N ALA A 250 -5.88 -3.89 -22.98
CA ALA A 250 -5.94 -2.76 -23.90
C ALA A 250 -6.62 -3.13 -25.23
N LEU A 251 -6.35 -4.32 -25.78
CA LEU A 251 -7.02 -4.84 -26.97
C LEU A 251 -8.53 -5.01 -26.74
N LEU A 252 -8.93 -5.61 -25.61
CA LEU A 252 -10.34 -5.73 -25.24
C LEU A 252 -11.00 -4.37 -25.04
N PHE A 253 -10.30 -3.41 -24.44
CA PHE A 253 -10.79 -2.04 -24.26
C PHE A 253 -11.02 -1.35 -25.62
N VAL A 254 -10.10 -1.49 -26.56
CA VAL A 254 -10.27 -0.99 -27.93
C VAL A 254 -11.45 -1.70 -28.61
N LEU A 255 -11.56 -3.03 -28.48
CA LEU A 255 -12.68 -3.79 -29.03
C LEU A 255 -14.03 -3.36 -28.46
N TYR A 256 -14.10 -3.01 -27.17
CA TYR A 256 -15.29 -2.43 -26.54
C TYR A 256 -15.62 -1.04 -27.14
N GLY A 257 -14.64 -0.15 -27.24
CA GLY A 257 -14.86 1.22 -27.72
C GLY A 257 -15.25 1.29 -29.20
N TYR A 258 -14.72 0.38 -30.02
CA TYR A 258 -15.01 0.27 -31.45
C TYR A 258 -16.04 -0.83 -31.78
N ALA A 259 -16.72 -1.40 -30.79
CA ALA A 259 -17.73 -2.43 -30.99
C ALA A 259 -18.79 -2.07 -32.07
N PRO A 260 -19.39 -0.86 -32.10
CA PRO A 260 -20.40 -0.53 -33.12
C PRO A 260 -19.81 -0.49 -34.53
N ASP A 261 -18.62 0.09 -34.71
CA ASP A 261 -17.95 0.18 -36.01
C ASP A 261 -17.58 -1.23 -36.55
N ILE A 262 -17.18 -2.14 -35.66
CA ILE A 262 -16.86 -3.53 -36.02
C ILE A 262 -18.12 -4.30 -36.40
N ALA A 263 -19.25 -4.05 -35.72
CA ALA A 263 -20.53 -4.69 -36.03
C ALA A 263 -21.07 -4.28 -37.41
N GLU A 264 -20.87 -3.02 -37.83
CA GLU A 264 -21.21 -2.56 -39.19
C GLU A 264 -20.31 -3.21 -40.25
N ALA A 265 -19.01 -3.33 -39.98
CA ALA A 265 -18.07 -3.93 -40.93
C ALA A 265 -18.24 -5.45 -41.04
N VAL A 266 -18.56 -6.13 -39.94
CA VAL A 266 -18.71 -7.59 -39.87
C VAL A 266 -20.00 -7.95 -39.13
N PRO A 267 -21.15 -8.03 -39.85
CA PRO A 267 -22.44 -8.33 -39.25
C PRO A 267 -22.51 -9.69 -38.55
N GLN A 268 -21.63 -10.62 -38.90
CA GLN A 268 -21.54 -11.94 -38.27
C GLN A 268 -20.97 -11.89 -36.85
N ALA A 269 -20.21 -10.84 -36.51
CA ALA A 269 -19.61 -10.68 -35.19
C ALA A 269 -20.54 -9.96 -34.20
N ASP A 270 -21.60 -9.31 -34.67
CA ASP A 270 -22.56 -8.54 -33.89
C ASP A 270 -23.13 -9.28 -32.65
N PRO A 271 -23.62 -10.54 -32.74
CA PRO A 271 -24.14 -11.24 -31.55
C PRO A 271 -23.07 -11.51 -30.48
N TYR A 272 -21.79 -11.63 -30.86
CA TYR A 272 -20.70 -11.85 -29.91
C TYR A 272 -20.22 -10.54 -29.28
N LEU A 273 -20.13 -9.47 -30.09
CA LEU A 273 -19.75 -8.14 -29.63
C LEU A 273 -20.80 -7.55 -28.69
N SER A 274 -22.08 -7.68 -29.04
CA SER A 274 -23.19 -7.22 -28.20
C SER A 274 -23.23 -7.96 -26.84
N ALA A 275 -23.03 -9.28 -26.83
CA ALA A 275 -22.93 -10.05 -25.59
C ALA A 275 -21.74 -9.62 -24.72
N TYR A 276 -20.60 -9.30 -25.33
CA TYR A 276 -19.43 -8.80 -24.62
C TYR A 276 -19.67 -7.39 -24.04
N VAL A 277 -20.17 -6.46 -24.85
CA VAL A 277 -20.49 -5.08 -24.44
C VAL A 277 -21.50 -5.09 -23.30
N ALA A 278 -22.55 -5.90 -23.38
CA ALA A 278 -23.55 -6.02 -22.33
C ALA A 278 -22.96 -6.49 -20.99
N GLN A 279 -22.01 -7.44 -21.01
CA GLN A 279 -21.31 -7.88 -19.80
C GLN A 279 -20.43 -6.77 -19.21
N VAL A 280 -19.72 -6.02 -20.05
CA VAL A 280 -18.90 -4.90 -19.61
C VAL A 280 -19.76 -3.78 -19.03
N ASP A 281 -20.91 -3.48 -19.64
CA ASP A 281 -21.84 -2.46 -19.15
C ASP A 281 -22.47 -2.86 -17.83
N ALA A 282 -22.89 -4.13 -17.69
CA ALA A 282 -23.38 -4.66 -16.42
C ALA A 282 -22.33 -4.55 -15.31
N ALA A 283 -21.07 -4.89 -15.62
CA ALA A 283 -19.96 -4.75 -14.67
C ALA A 283 -19.70 -3.28 -14.27
N ARG A 284 -19.79 -2.34 -15.22
CA ARG A 284 -19.62 -0.91 -14.95
C ARG A 284 -20.73 -0.36 -14.07
N LEU A 285 -21.99 -0.68 -14.38
CA LEU A 285 -23.13 -0.24 -13.60
C LEU A 285 -23.12 -0.85 -12.19
N TRP A 286 -22.69 -2.11 -12.06
CA TRP A 286 -22.48 -2.73 -10.76
C TRP A 286 -21.41 -1.99 -9.94
N LEU A 287 -20.27 -1.66 -10.55
CA LEU A 287 -19.18 -0.95 -9.89
C LEU A 287 -19.56 0.48 -9.48
N ASP A 288 -20.31 1.18 -10.34
CA ASP A 288 -20.88 2.49 -10.02
C ASP A 288 -21.85 2.41 -8.82
N GLY A 289 -22.69 1.37 -8.77
CA GLY A 289 -23.56 1.11 -7.62
C GLY A 289 -22.79 0.91 -6.31
N GLN A 290 -21.67 0.17 -6.35
CA GLN A 290 -20.79 -0.01 -5.19
C GLN A 290 -20.14 1.30 -4.75
N ALA A 291 -19.62 2.09 -5.71
CA ALA A 291 -18.99 3.38 -5.42
C ALA A 291 -19.97 4.36 -4.79
N GLN A 292 -21.19 4.46 -5.31
CA GLN A 292 -22.24 5.29 -4.73
C GLN A 292 -22.67 4.81 -3.34
N GLY A 293 -22.74 3.49 -3.13
CA GLY A 293 -23.01 2.89 -1.83
C GLY A 293 -21.95 3.28 -0.79
N LEU A 294 -20.67 3.17 -1.16
CA LEU A 294 -19.55 3.56 -0.32
C LEU A 294 -19.60 5.05 0.02
N LEU A 295 -19.84 5.92 -0.97
CA LEU A 295 -19.93 7.37 -0.75
C LEU A 295 -21.07 7.74 0.20
N ARG A 296 -22.25 7.12 0.06
CA ARG A 296 -23.38 7.35 0.98
C ARG A 296 -23.08 6.85 2.40
N TRP A 297 -22.37 5.73 2.53
CA TRP A 297 -21.94 5.22 3.83
C TRP A 297 -20.93 6.15 4.51
N LEU A 298 -19.96 6.67 3.77
CA LEU A 298 -19.00 7.66 4.28
C LEU A 298 -19.69 8.95 4.73
N ASP A 299 -20.64 9.46 3.95
CA ASP A 299 -21.45 10.63 4.31
C ASP A 299 -22.26 10.39 5.60
N THR A 300 -22.84 9.18 5.73
CA THR A 300 -23.55 8.78 6.94
C THR A 300 -22.64 8.75 8.17
N ILE A 301 -21.39 8.27 8.04
CA ILE A 301 -20.41 8.25 9.14
C ILE A 301 -19.95 9.66 9.50
N ALA A 302 -19.69 10.51 8.50
CA ALA A 302 -19.29 11.89 8.71
C ALA A 302 -20.34 12.64 9.55
N GLN A 303 -21.62 12.52 9.18
CA GLN A 303 -22.74 13.13 9.91
C GLN A 303 -22.88 12.61 11.36
N GLN A 304 -22.57 11.34 11.61
CA GLN A 304 -22.58 10.79 12.98
C GLN A 304 -21.44 11.32 13.86
N SER A 305 -20.33 11.74 13.26
CA SER A 305 -19.18 12.27 14.02
C SER A 305 -19.34 13.73 14.44
N GLU A 306 -20.26 14.47 13.80
CA GLU A 306 -20.56 15.87 14.12
C GLU A 306 -21.67 16.03 15.18
N ALA A 307 -22.41 14.97 15.49
CA ALA A 307 -23.51 14.94 16.46
C ALA A 307 -23.07 14.46 17.85
#